data_AF-A0A8T4WJT9-F1
#
_entry.id   AF-A0A8T4WJT9-F1
#
_cell.length_a   1.000
_cell.length_b   1.000
_cell.length_c   1.000
_cell.angle_alpha   90.00
_cell.angle_beta   90.00
_cell.angle_gamma   90.00
#
_symmetry.space_group_name_H-M   'P 1'
#
loop_
_entity.id
_entity.type
_entity.pdbx_description
1 polymer ?
#
loop_
_entity_poly.entity_id
_entity_poly.type
_entity_poly.pdbx_seq_one_letter_code
_entity_poly.pdbx_strand_id
1 'polypeptide(L)' 'MKVDLDDVISITETAITIRGSRRRITVPSEVVENLKLKDGEKLRWIVFKNNSIYVQKVKSHTE' A
#
# COMPACT_ATOMS: atom_id res chain seq x y z
N MET A 1 11.04 -8.90 6.86
CA MET A 1 11.66 -7.59 6.59
C MET A 1 12.01 -6.99 7.93
N LYS A 2 13.21 -6.44 8.12
CA LYS A 2 13.48 -5.55 9.27
C LYS A 2 13.11 -4.15 8.82
N VAL A 3 12.29 -3.46 9.60
CA VAL A 3 11.93 -2.05 9.39
C VAL A 3 12.70 -1.28 10.45
N ASP A 4 13.51 -0.31 10.02
CA ASP A 4 14.12 0.65 10.95
C ASP A 4 13.07 1.69 11.32
N LEU A 5 12.79 1.86 12.62
CA LEU A 5 11.73 2.76 13.08
C LEU A 5 12.11 4.23 12.87
N ASP A 6 13.40 4.55 12.78
CA ASP A 6 13.87 5.92 12.52
C ASP A 6 13.51 6.38 11.10
N ASP A 7 13.31 5.44 10.17
CA ASP A 7 12.91 5.70 8.78
C ASP A 7 11.39 5.60 8.54
N VAL A 8 10.58 5.43 9.60
CA VAL A 8 9.13 5.22 9.50
C VAL A 8 8.35 6.51 9.76
N ILE A 9 7.54 6.92 8.77
CA ILE A 9 6.65 8.08 8.91
C ILE A 9 5.36 7.71 9.66
N SER A 10 4.76 6.54 9.37
CA SER A 10 3.58 6.05 10.09
C SER A 10 3.42 4.53 10.01
N ILE A 11 2.71 3.96 10.98
CA ILE A 11 2.30 2.55 11.04
C ILE A 11 0.79 2.51 11.26
N THR A 12 0.05 1.97 10.29
CA THR A 12 -1.41 1.86 10.36
C THR A 12 -1.86 0.52 9.80
N GLU A 13 -2.92 -0.03 10.37
CA GLU A 13 -3.51 -1.30 9.95
C GLU A 13 -4.91 -1.06 9.37
N THR A 14 -5.28 -1.86 8.35
CA THR A 14 -6.64 -1.90 7.83
C THR A 14 -7.05 -3.35 7.59
N ALA A 15 -8.34 -3.63 7.77
CA ALA A 15 -8.88 -4.97 7.53
C ALA A 15 -9.24 -5.16 6.06
N ILE A 16 -8.99 -6.38 5.54
CA ILE A 16 -9.50 -6.78 4.23
C ILE A 16 -11.01 -7.04 4.31
N THR A 17 -11.75 -6.51 3.33
CA THR A 17 -13.16 -6.84 3.13
C THR A 17 -13.30 -7.80 1.96
N ILE A 18 -13.88 -8.98 2.19
CA ILE A 18 -14.16 -10.00 1.18
C ILE A 18 -15.67 -10.14 1.01
N ARG A 19 -16.18 -9.84 -0.20
CA ARG A 19 -17.60 -10.00 -0.56
C ARG A 19 -17.72 -10.61 -1.95
N GLY A 20 -18.06 -11.90 -2.00
CA GLY A 20 -18.06 -12.68 -3.25
C GLY A 20 -16.67 -12.69 -3.89
N SER A 21 -16.58 -12.28 -5.15
CA SER A 21 -15.30 -12.15 -5.87
C SER A 21 -14.54 -10.86 -5.59
N ARG A 22 -15.11 -9.91 -4.83
CA ARG A 22 -14.46 -8.63 -4.52
C ARG A 22 -13.62 -8.75 -3.27
N ARG A 23 -12.36 -8.34 -3.38
CA ARG A 23 -11.41 -8.20 -2.26
C ARG A 23 -10.94 -6.77 -2.24
N ARG A 24 -11.22 -6.05 -1.15
CA ARG A 24 -10.93 -4.63 -1.02
C ARG A 24 -10.14 -4.40 0.25
N ILE A 25 -9.22 -3.46 0.18
CA ILE A 25 -8.58 -2.86 1.34
C ILE A 25 -8.74 -1.34 1.19
N THR A 26 -9.02 -0.68 2.31
CA THR A 26 -9.01 0.78 2.36
C THR A 26 -7.56 1.22 2.50
N VAL A 27 -7.10 2.13 1.65
CA VAL A 27 -5.79 2.77 1.87
C VAL A 27 -5.97 3.79 2.99
N PRO A 28 -5.20 3.74 4.10
CA PRO A 28 -5.28 4.72 5.17
C PRO A 28 -5.08 6.16 4.65
N SER A 29 -5.77 7.14 5.24
CA SER A 29 -5.64 8.55 4.85
C SER A 29 -4.20 9.05 4.94
N GLU A 30 -3.50 8.71 6.02
CA GLU A 30 -2.08 9.08 6.21
C GLU A 30 -1.19 8.55 5.07
N VAL A 31 -1.44 7.35 4.57
CA VAL A 31 -0.70 6.77 3.44
C VAL A 31 -0.99 7.55 2.16
N VAL A 32 -2.26 7.93 1.93
CA VAL A 32 -2.67 8.74 0.78
C VAL A 32 -1.98 10.12 0.81
N GLU A 33 -1.95 10.77 1.96
CA GLU A 33 -1.35 12.09 2.16
C GLU A 33 0.18 12.04 2.02
N ASN A 34 0.84 11.12 2.72
CA ASN A 34 2.30 10.99 2.71
C ASN A 34 2.85 10.64 1.32
N LEU A 35 2.15 9.77 0.58
CA LEU A 35 2.54 9.38 -0.79
C LEU A 35 1.95 10.28 -1.88
N LYS A 36 1.20 11.33 -1.48
CA LYS A 36 0.48 12.26 -2.38
C LYS A 36 -0.28 11.51 -3.47
N LEU A 37 -1.02 10.48 -3.07
CA LEU A 37 -1.78 9.67 -4.01
C LEU A 37 -3.00 10.45 -4.51
N LYS A 38 -3.34 10.24 -5.78
CA LYS A 38 -4.54 10.83 -6.40
C LYS A 38 -5.48 9.72 -6.86
N ASP A 39 -6.74 10.10 -7.05
CA ASP A 39 -7.73 9.18 -7.63
C ASP A 39 -7.25 8.64 -8.99
N GLY A 40 -7.45 7.35 -9.21
CA GLY A 40 -6.94 6.63 -10.38
C GLY A 40 -5.47 6.21 -10.35
N GLU A 41 -4.65 6.71 -9.42
CA GLU A 41 -3.26 6.21 -9.26
C GLU A 41 -3.24 4.76 -8.73
N LYS A 42 -2.19 4.03 -9.08
CA LYS A 42 -2.06 2.60 -8.77
C LYS A 42 -0.99 2.35 -7.71
N LEU A 43 -1.27 1.41 -6.82
CA LEU A 43 -0.29 0.77 -5.96
C LEU A 43 0.08 -0.61 -6.52
N ARG A 44 1.36 -0.97 -6.46
CA ARG A 44 1.85 -2.29 -6.81
C ARG A 44 1.99 -3.13 -5.57
N TRP A 45 1.36 -4.31 -5.59
CA TRP A 45 1.49 -5.33 -4.57
C TRP A 45 2.52 -6.36 -5.02
N ILE A 46 3.51 -6.64 -4.17
CA ILE A 46 4.54 -7.65 -4.40
C ILE A 46 4.43 -8.68 -3.27
N VAL A 47 4.19 -9.93 -3.63
CA VAL A 47 4.10 -11.04 -2.68
C VAL A 47 5.40 -11.84 -2.76
N PHE A 48 6.10 -11.96 -1.63
CA PHE A 48 7.34 -12.72 -1.55
C PHE A 48 7.08 -14.16 -1.12
N LYS A 49 7.99 -15.08 -1.49
CA LYS A 49 7.90 -16.51 -1.10
C LYS A 49 7.87 -16.76 0.41
N ASN A 50 8.32 -15.79 1.22
CA ASN A 50 8.27 -15.85 2.68
C ASN A 50 6.94 -15.32 3.26
N ASN A 51 5.88 -15.22 2.43
CA ASN A 51 4.54 -14.73 2.78
C ASN A 51 4.47 -13.26 3.23
N SER A 52 5.56 -12.49 3.08
CA SER A 52 5.50 -11.03 3.26
C SER A 52 4.98 -10.32 2.01
N ILE A 53 4.35 -9.17 2.22
CA ILE A 53 3.84 -8.30 1.17
C ILE A 53 4.61 -6.98 1.24
N TYR A 54 4.95 -6.45 0.07
CA TYR A 54 5.40 -5.07 -0.08
C TYR A 54 4.44 -4.33 -1.01
N VAL A 55 4.06 -3.12 -0.62
CA VAL A 55 3.19 -2.24 -1.40
C VAL A 55 3.97 -0.98 -1.74
N GLN A 56 4.01 -0.61 -3.02
CA GLN A 56 4.71 0.60 -3.47
C GLN A 56 3.86 1.43 -4.42
N LYS A 57 4.04 2.76 -4.39
CA LYS A 57 3.47 3.66 -5.40
C LYS A 57 4.02 3.30 -6.78
N VAL A 58 3.14 3.20 -7.78
CA VAL A 58 3.57 3.09 -9.18
C VAL A 58 3.90 4.48 -9.70
N LYS A 59 5.14 4.71 -10.14
CA LYS A 59 5.48 5.93 -10.87
C LYS A 59 4.75 5.93 -12.21
N SER A 60 3.92 6.93 -12.44
CA SER A 60 3.48 7.27 -13.80
C SER A 60 4.72 7.57 -14.63
N HIS A 61 5.00 6.74 -15.63
CA HIS A 61 5.89 7.14 -16.72
C HIS A 61 5.04 8.07 -17.58
N THR A 62 5.15 9.37 -17.33
CA THR A 62 4.82 10.35 -18.36
C THR A 62 6.01 10.36 -19.30
N GLU A 63 5.85 9.76 -20.48
CA GLU A 63 6.67 10.10 -21.65
C GLU A 63 6.45 11.56 -22.05
#